data_AF-A0AAD7J0S7-F1
#
_entry.id   AF-A0AAD7J0S7-F1
#
_cell.length_a   1.000
_cell.length_b   1.000
_cell.length_c   1.000
_cell.angle_alpha   90.00
_cell.angle_beta   90.00
_cell.angle_gamma   90.00
#
_symmetry.space_group_name_H-M   'P 1'
#
loop_
_entity.id
_entity.type
_entity.pdbx_description
1 polymer ?
#
loop_
_entity_poly.entity_id
_entity_poly.type
_entity_poly.pdbx_seq_one_letter_code
_entity_poly.pdbx_strand_id
1 'polypeptide(L)'
;ILIPPFRHPSFEFLYSLSEEDRITTLRACLLVYTVSRTRIVPNDLQLAAGLAAIQGKEYVVIARTGWGNTLCIAIPLLLCPDRISITISPLE
;
A
#
# COMPACT_ATOMS: atom_id res chain seq x y z
N ILE A 1 -10.20 -13.45 -7.32
CA ILE A 1 -9.69 -12.31 -8.14
C ILE A 1 -8.21 -12.52 -8.32
N LEU A 2 -7.71 -12.56 -9.57
CA LEU A 2 -6.29 -12.79 -9.85
C LEU A 2 -5.66 -11.48 -10.32
N ILE A 3 -4.60 -11.03 -9.67
CA ILE A 3 -3.83 -9.87 -10.11
C ILE A 3 -3.04 -10.26 -11.36
N PRO A 4 -3.07 -9.47 -12.44
CA PRO A 4 -2.33 -9.78 -13.65
C PRO A 4 -0.82 -9.90 -13.37
N PRO A 5 -0.11 -10.88 -13.96
CA PRO A 5 1.32 -11.12 -13.73
C PRO A 5 2.28 -10.01 -14.17
N PHE A 6 1.80 -8.88 -14.69
CA PHE A 6 2.61 -7.71 -15.04
C PHE A 6 2.34 -6.51 -14.11
N ARG A 7 1.46 -6.70 -13.12
CA ARG A 7 1.12 -5.66 -12.13
C ARG A 7 1.48 -6.06 -10.70
N HIS A 8 2.17 -7.19 -10.51
CA HIS A 8 2.62 -7.62 -9.19
C HIS A 8 3.78 -6.75 -8.71
N PRO A 9 3.98 -6.64 -7.38
CA PRO A 9 5.18 -6.06 -6.83
C PRO A 9 6.42 -6.81 -7.33
N SER A 10 7.55 -6.13 -7.45
CA SER A 10 8.77 -6.78 -7.96
C SER A 10 9.19 -7.94 -7.06
N PHE A 11 9.80 -8.97 -7.65
CA PHE A 11 10.36 -10.07 -6.87
C PHE A 11 11.46 -9.58 -5.92
N GLU A 12 12.30 -8.66 -6.38
CA GLU A 12 13.35 -8.03 -5.56
C GLU A 12 12.78 -7.39 -4.31
N PHE A 13 11.69 -6.60 -4.45
CA PHE A 13 11.00 -6.04 -3.30
C PHE A 13 10.42 -7.13 -2.39
N LEU A 14 9.67 -8.09 -2.93
CA LEU A 14 9.01 -9.13 -2.12
C LEU A 14 9.99 -10.04 -1.37
N TYR A 15 11.15 -10.33 -1.96
CA TYR A 15 12.20 -11.14 -1.31
C TYR A 15 13.06 -10.35 -0.33
N SER A 16 13.00 -9.01 -0.36
CA SER A 16 13.64 -8.16 0.66
C SER A 16 12.87 -8.12 1.99
N LEU A 17 11.60 -8.56 1.98
CA LEU A 17 10.71 -8.52 3.13
C LEU A 17 10.79 -9.80 3.98
N SER A 18 10.40 -9.68 5.26
CA SER A 18 10.11 -10.84 6.09
C SER A 18 8.93 -11.62 5.50
N GLU A 19 8.77 -12.90 5.89
CA GLU A 19 7.65 -13.71 5.38
C GLU A 19 6.28 -13.11 5.76
N GLU A 20 6.15 -12.60 6.99
CA GLU A 20 4.94 -11.95 7.48
C GLU A 20 4.63 -10.66 6.70
N ASP A 21 5.65 -9.82 6.49
CA ASP A 21 5.52 -8.59 5.72
C ASP A 21 5.19 -8.85 4.25
N ARG A 22 5.74 -9.92 3.68
CA ARG A 22 5.43 -10.36 2.32
C ARG A 22 3.97 -10.79 2.19
N ILE A 23 3.45 -11.57 3.13
CA ILE A 23 2.03 -11.95 3.15
C ILE A 23 1.15 -10.70 3.28
N THR A 24 1.51 -9.79 4.17
CA THR A 24 0.77 -8.54 4.39
C THR A 24 0.77 -7.64 3.16
N THR A 25 1.91 -7.55 2.48
CA THR A 25 2.08 -6.83 1.21
C THR A 25 1.18 -7.42 0.11
N LEU A 26 1.16 -8.75 -0.03
CA LEU A 26 0.30 -9.40 -1.02
C LEU A 26 -1.19 -9.22 -0.70
N ARG A 27 -1.56 -9.24 0.59
CA ARG A 27 -2.92 -8.88 1.03
C ARG A 27 -3.27 -7.44 0.67
N ALA A 28 -2.36 -6.49 0.88
CA ALA A 28 -2.56 -5.09 0.50
C ALA A 28 -2.84 -4.95 -1.00
N CYS A 29 -2.05 -5.63 -1.85
CA CYS A 29 -2.27 -5.66 -3.29
C CYS A 29 -3.67 -6.19 -3.63
N LEU A 30 -4.09 -7.30 -3.03
CA LEU A 30 -5.41 -7.90 -3.28
C LEU A 30 -6.55 -6.97 -2.83
N LEU A 31 -6.42 -6.35 -1.66
CA LEU A 31 -7.42 -5.41 -1.13
C LEU A 31 -7.56 -4.20 -2.05
N VAL A 32 -6.46 -3.50 -2.36
CA VAL A 32 -6.46 -2.34 -3.26
C VAL A 32 -7.01 -2.71 -4.65
N TYR A 33 -6.58 -3.86 -5.20
CA TYR A 33 -7.06 -4.33 -6.48
C TYR A 33 -8.56 -4.61 -6.47
N THR A 34 -9.08 -5.20 -5.39
CA THR A 34 -10.50 -5.51 -5.24
C THR A 34 -11.34 -4.23 -5.09
N VAL A 35 -10.98 -3.34 -4.16
CA VAL A 35 -11.75 -2.10 -3.90
C VAL A 35 -11.69 -1.12 -5.07
N SER A 36 -10.61 -1.15 -5.86
CA SER A 36 -10.49 -0.36 -7.08
C SER A 36 -11.22 -0.94 -8.29
N ARG A 37 -12.05 -1.99 -8.10
CA ARG A 37 -12.71 -2.73 -9.19
C ARG A 37 -11.72 -3.25 -10.22
N THR A 38 -10.65 -3.89 -9.75
CA THR A 38 -9.59 -4.53 -10.55
C THR A 38 -8.76 -3.57 -11.41
N ARG A 39 -8.61 -2.31 -10.99
CA ARG A 39 -7.91 -1.27 -11.76
C ARG A 39 -6.51 -0.97 -11.27
N ILE A 40 -6.31 -0.95 -9.95
CA ILE A 40 -5.10 -0.45 -9.31
C ILE A 40 -4.39 -1.58 -8.60
N VAL A 41 -3.08 -1.71 -8.82
CA VAL A 41 -2.19 -2.47 -7.95
C VAL A 41 -1.12 -1.51 -7.45
N PRO A 42 -0.87 -1.41 -6.13
CA PRO A 42 0.17 -0.55 -5.59
C PRO A 42 1.55 -0.96 -6.10
N ASN A 43 2.41 0.03 -6.34
CA ASN A 43 3.82 -0.22 -6.62
C ASN A 43 4.62 -0.46 -5.33
N ASP A 44 5.86 -0.91 -5.47
CA ASP A 44 6.75 -1.30 -4.36
C ASP A 44 6.91 -0.18 -3.31
N LEU A 45 7.06 1.08 -3.73
CA LEU A 45 7.24 2.22 -2.83
C LEU A 45 5.94 2.58 -2.07
N GLN A 46 4.78 2.44 -2.71
CA GLN A 46 3.49 2.61 -2.05
C GLN A 46 3.26 1.52 -1.00
N LEU A 47 3.66 0.29 -1.32
CA LEU A 47 3.60 -0.84 -0.40
C LEU A 47 4.56 -0.67 0.77
N ALA A 48 5.79 -0.22 0.52
CA ALA A 48 6.75 0.09 1.57
C ALA A 48 6.23 1.15 2.54
N ALA A 49 5.61 2.22 2.03
CA ALA A 49 4.98 3.26 2.85
C ALA A 49 3.81 2.71 3.69
N GLY A 50 2.92 1.93 3.07
CA GLY A 50 1.81 1.30 3.77
C GLY A 50 2.25 0.30 4.84
N LEU A 51 3.32 -0.47 4.56
CA LEU A 51 3.92 -1.42 5.50
C LEU A 51 4.56 -0.69 6.70
N ALA A 52 5.30 0.38 6.44
CA ALA A 52 5.87 1.23 7.49
C ALA A 52 4.77 1.78 8.42
N ALA A 53 3.65 2.22 7.84
CA ALA A 53 2.50 2.73 8.60
C ALA A 53 1.92 1.69 9.57
N ILE A 54 1.66 0.46 9.13
CA ILE A 54 1.06 -0.57 9.99
C ILE A 54 2.03 -1.09 11.07
N GLN A 55 3.34 -1.01 10.81
CA GLN A 55 4.41 -1.31 11.75
C GLN A 55 4.63 -0.18 12.78
N GLY A 56 3.87 0.91 12.71
CA GLY A 56 4.01 2.05 13.62
C GLY A 56 5.27 2.86 13.40
N LYS A 57 5.87 2.80 12.20
CA LYS A 57 7.05 3.59 11.83
C LYS A 57 6.61 4.95 11.26
N GLU A 58 7.35 5.98 11.61
CA GLU A 58 7.25 7.29 10.96
C GLU A 58 7.92 7.24 9.58
N TYR A 59 7.31 7.87 8.59
CA TYR A 59 7.86 7.93 7.24
C TYR A 59 7.41 9.19 6.52
N VAL A 60 8.17 9.58 5.49
CA VAL A 60 7.87 10.72 4.61
C VAL A 60 7.80 10.20 3.18
N VAL A 61 6.70 10.49 2.48
CA VAL A 61 6.56 10.19 1.05
C VAL A 61 6.73 11.48 0.26
N ILE A 62 7.82 11.56 -0.51
CA ILE A 62 8.06 12.67 -1.44
C ILE A 62 7.73 12.16 -2.84
N ALA A 63 6.58 12.58 -3.38
CA ALA A 63 6.18 12.22 -4.73
C ALA A 63 5.41 13.35 -5.41
N ARG A 64 5.42 13.33 -6.74
CA ARG A 64 4.68 14.26 -7.59
C ARG A 64 3.18 13.97 -7.53
N THR A 65 2.37 14.99 -7.84
CA THR A 65 0.93 14.81 -8.07
C THR A 65 0.68 13.73 -9.12
N GLY A 66 -0.35 12.91 -8.89
CA GLY A 66 -0.69 11.79 -9.78
C GLY A 66 0.11 10.50 -9.55
N TRP A 67 1.16 10.51 -8.71
CA TRP A 67 1.88 9.28 -8.35
C TRP A 67 1.04 8.31 -7.51
N GLY A 68 0.04 8.84 -6.79
CA GLY A 68 -0.85 8.06 -5.95
C GLY A 68 -0.50 8.09 -4.46
N ASN A 69 -0.09 9.24 -3.91
CA ASN A 69 0.17 9.41 -2.48
C ASN A 69 -1.02 8.98 -1.61
N THR A 70 -2.25 9.17 -2.11
CA THR A 70 -3.48 8.71 -1.46
C THR A 70 -3.49 7.19 -1.24
N LEU A 71 -2.84 6.40 -2.11
CA LEU A 71 -2.72 4.95 -1.90
C LEU A 71 -1.87 4.61 -0.68
N CYS A 72 -0.82 5.38 -0.37
CA CYS A 72 -0.02 5.19 0.84
C CYS A 72 -0.86 5.38 2.12
N ILE A 73 -1.89 6.24 2.05
CA ILE A 73 -2.87 6.44 3.14
C ILE A 73 -3.92 5.30 3.13
N ALA A 74 -4.41 4.91 1.95
CA ALA A 74 -5.46 3.90 1.83
C ALA A 74 -5.01 2.48 2.23
N ILE A 75 -3.76 2.11 1.94
CA ILE A 75 -3.22 0.78 2.27
C ILE A 75 -3.36 0.43 3.77
N PRO A 76 -2.87 1.24 4.72
CA PRO A 76 -3.02 0.93 6.14
C PRO A 76 -4.48 0.93 6.59
N LEU A 77 -5.33 1.80 6.03
CA LEU A 77 -6.78 1.79 6.33
C LEU A 77 -7.45 0.48 5.93
N LEU A 78 -7.05 -0.10 4.79
CA LEU A 78 -7.59 -1.36 4.30
C LEU A 78 -7.05 -2.57 5.07
N LEU A 79 -5.79 -2.53 5.50
CA LEU A 79 -5.14 -3.62 6.23
C LEU A 79 -5.55 -3.68 7.71
N CYS A 80 -5.88 -2.54 8.31
CA CYS A 80 -6.21 -2.43 9.74
C CYS A 80 -7.57 -1.73 9.93
N PRO A 81 -8.69 -2.35 9.49
CA PRO A 81 -10.03 -1.74 9.53
C PRO A 81 -10.55 -1.49 10.95
N ASP A 82 -9.93 -2.09 11.95
CA ASP A 82 -10.22 -1.98 13.38
C ASP A 82 -9.49 -0.81 14.05
N ARG A 83 -8.62 -0.10 13.34
CA ARG A 83 -7.85 1.05 13.86
C ARG A 83 -8.45 2.38 13.42
N ILE A 84 -8.38 3.36 14.32
CA ILE A 84 -8.71 4.76 14.02
C ILE A 84 -7.53 5.39 13.29
N SER A 85 -7.81 6.12 12.21
CA SER A 85 -6.83 6.89 11.45
C SER A 85 -7.34 8.32 11.25
N ILE A 86 -6.43 9.29 11.35
CA ILE A 86 -6.72 10.70 11.13
C ILE A 86 -5.86 11.16 9.95
N THR A 87 -6.52 11.62 8.89
CA THR A 87 -5.84 12.28 7.76
C THR A 87 -6.08 13.77 7.86
N ILE A 88 -4.99 14.55 7.92
CA ILE A 88 -5.03 16.01 7.99
C ILE A 88 -4.51 16.55 6.66
N SER A 89 -5.33 17.37 6.00
CA SER A 89 -4.94 18.08 4.79
C SER A 89 -5.30 19.55 4.97
N PRO A 90 -4.36 20.49 4.76
CA PRO A 90 -4.76 21.87 4.50
C PRO A 90 -5.49 21.86 3.15
N LEU A 91 -6.81 22.01 3.18
CA LEU A 91 -7.58 22.19 1.96
C LEU A 91 -7.37 23.64 1.54
N GLU A 92 -6.57 23.83 0.49
CA GLU A 92 -6.48 25.10 -0.24
C GLU A 92 -7.47 25.12 -1.41
#